data_AF-A0A750KL23-F1
#
_entry.id   AF-A0A750KL23-F1
#
_cell.length_a   1.000
_cell.length_b   1.000
_cell.length_c   1.000
_cell.angle_alpha   90.00
_cell.angle_beta   90.00
_cell.angle_gamma   90.00
#
_symmetry.space_group_name_H-M   'P 1'
#
loop_
_entity.id
_entity.type
_entity.pdbx_description
1 polymer ?
#
loop_
_entity_poly.entity_id
_entity_poly.type
_entity_poly.pdbx_seq_one_letter_code
_entity_poly.pdbx_strand_id
1 'polypeptide(L)'
;MTGKPTPFFDEPQDKPTKYDGLFGWSADWKCYLDQEDKPVPLDDIWSLSPDKRSVVVLKGDTLGQIASEYNCSVEELTEHNNIKTPELIYPGQVINIPQRHYTLTDAEKKKDDNQCSLSLSFEDLIEKPLSGLKVKVTSALGEVFEFITDGLGKIDEFTVQAESEIKITVSSGMGKIKEVARFISQEGKLNAIISSPKVRVKGKSAAITGPAGNADSKSDEINKINVGRDSEGNPRVHINHTCPNSYDLMPGKNVIYWNEIIRASERSGIIPQSIAAVIHSEAAKYRGGVWKPTSVCKDSKKSTKQNTIYKSSAAGMTQFLNGTWMTETLREGTYLYEKASEQGLVADRPLLNKNGVVVKNKKDEVVYEKKFQVSTDKWKNLRELKNGRYITGITPYPVHATAEVQQWLNLRFKPEYAIMAAVDYGVENLASLKRAGYNIDGLNDAEKAKLIYLTHHLGLSDAIHFIKNNITEDNAKKLLIAQVGDESAISKAKKNGGYMKAHRKWLMDYIDGNINVSTYFCPELVNSQKVKSFGLEFIINKIQEIEK
;
A
#
# COMPACT_ATOMS: atom_id res chain seq x y z
N MET A 1 12.53 49.65 -0.70
CA MET A 1 11.30 49.50 0.09
C MET A 1 11.22 48.04 0.49
N THR A 2 11.33 47.73 1.77
CA THR A 2 11.23 46.36 2.29
C THR A 2 9.76 45.93 2.18
N GLY A 3 9.41 45.26 1.09
CA GLY A 3 8.06 44.73 0.88
C GLY A 3 7.78 43.65 1.92
N LYS A 4 6.77 43.87 2.77
CA LYS A 4 6.20 42.77 3.56
C LYS A 4 5.69 41.70 2.57
N PRO A 5 5.96 40.41 2.79
CA PRO A 5 5.45 39.36 1.93
C PRO A 5 3.93 39.45 1.86
N THR A 6 3.38 39.42 0.64
CA THR A 6 1.92 39.49 0.44
C THR A 6 1.34 38.11 0.79
N PRO A 7 0.51 37.97 1.83
CA PRO A 7 0.02 36.66 2.28
C PRO A 7 -0.79 35.94 1.20
N PHE A 8 -0.75 34.59 1.15
CA PHE A 8 -1.54 33.80 0.18
C PHE A 8 -3.06 33.91 0.43
N PHE A 9 -3.42 34.37 1.62
CA PHE A 9 -4.77 34.66 2.06
C PHE A 9 -4.91 36.17 2.16
N ASP A 10 -6.00 36.73 1.66
CA ASP A 10 -6.28 38.17 1.77
C ASP A 10 -6.21 38.63 3.24
N GLU A 11 -5.82 39.91 3.45
CA GLU A 11 -5.81 40.54 4.78
C GLU A 11 -7.14 40.31 5.52
N PRO A 12 -7.13 40.27 6.87
CA PRO A 12 -8.17 39.67 7.70
C PRO A 12 -9.51 40.41 7.63
N GLN A 13 -10.25 40.21 6.54
CA GLN A 13 -11.62 40.69 6.40
C GLN A 13 -12.66 39.62 6.79
N ASP A 14 -12.28 38.34 6.77
CA ASP A 14 -13.12 37.25 7.25
C ASP A 14 -12.55 36.63 8.53
N LYS A 15 -13.17 36.94 9.67
CA LYS A 15 -12.91 36.23 10.94
C LYS A 15 -13.26 34.75 10.75
N PRO A 16 -12.36 33.80 11.05
CA PRO A 16 -12.70 32.37 11.02
C PRO A 16 -13.91 32.10 11.92
N THR A 17 -14.85 31.29 11.46
CA THR A 17 -16.00 30.87 12.28
C THR A 17 -15.48 30.17 13.54
N LYS A 18 -15.99 30.58 14.71
CA LYS A 18 -15.42 30.25 16.02
C LYS A 18 -15.51 28.74 16.34
N TYR A 19 -14.42 28.21 16.88
CA TYR A 19 -14.30 26.88 17.49
C TYR A 19 -15.07 26.82 18.84
N ASP A 20 -15.97 25.86 19.03
CA ASP A 20 -16.91 25.77 20.17
C ASP A 20 -16.52 24.73 21.26
N GLY A 21 -15.37 24.09 21.15
CA GLY A 21 -14.49 23.86 22.31
C GLY A 21 -14.88 22.85 23.40
N LEU A 22 -15.90 21.99 23.23
CA LEU A 22 -16.17 20.90 24.18
C LEU A 22 -16.02 19.53 23.53
N PHE A 23 -14.91 18.85 23.84
CA PHE A 23 -14.51 17.52 23.38
C PHE A 23 -14.52 17.35 21.85
N GLY A 24 -13.38 17.62 21.20
CA GLY A 24 -12.90 16.87 20.02
C GLY A 24 -13.74 16.80 18.75
N TRP A 25 -14.79 17.61 18.57
CA TRP A 25 -15.62 17.57 17.36
C TRP A 25 -16.01 18.98 16.96
N SER A 26 -15.33 19.56 15.96
CA SER A 26 -16.07 20.36 14.99
C SER A 26 -16.57 19.34 13.97
N ALA A 27 -17.88 19.26 13.78
CA ALA A 27 -18.49 18.37 12.81
C ALA A 27 -18.00 18.78 11.41
N ASP A 28 -16.83 18.30 10.99
CA ASP A 28 -16.39 18.20 9.60
C ASP A 28 -14.91 17.77 9.40
N TRP A 29 -13.92 17.77 10.29
CA TRP A 29 -12.57 17.27 9.88
C TRP A 29 -11.94 16.40 10.97
N LYS A 30 -11.27 15.31 10.57
CA LYS A 30 -10.59 14.39 11.51
C LYS A 30 -9.10 14.62 11.46
N CYS A 31 -8.48 14.87 12.61
CA CYS A 31 -7.03 15.00 12.74
C CYS A 31 -6.46 13.79 13.49
N TYR A 32 -5.60 13.03 12.84
CA TYR A 32 -4.91 11.87 13.40
C TYR A 32 -3.46 12.21 13.66
N LEU A 33 -3.07 12.27 14.94
CA LEU A 33 -1.70 12.56 15.35
C LEU A 33 -0.85 11.27 15.38
N ASP A 34 0.45 11.45 15.13
CA ASP A 34 1.51 10.44 15.22
C ASP A 34 1.24 9.18 14.39
N GLN A 35 0.75 9.37 13.15
CA GLN A 35 0.56 8.28 12.18
C GLN A 35 1.83 8.05 11.35
N GLU A 36 2.09 6.79 10.97
CA GLU A 36 3.08 6.49 9.91
C GLU A 36 2.49 6.91 8.55
N ASP A 37 3.35 7.37 7.62
CA ASP A 37 2.93 7.69 6.26
C ASP A 37 2.23 6.50 5.58
N LYS A 38 0.99 6.72 5.12
CA LYS A 38 0.26 5.74 4.30
C LYS A 38 0.91 5.60 2.91
N PRO A 39 0.88 4.41 2.31
CA PRO A 39 1.32 4.21 0.92
C PRO A 39 0.28 4.80 -0.02
N VAL A 40 0.76 5.42 -1.09
CA VAL A 40 -0.08 6.12 -2.07
C VAL A 40 -0.69 5.09 -3.03
N PRO A 41 -1.99 5.15 -3.36
CA PRO A 41 -2.59 4.34 -4.43
C PRO A 41 -1.85 4.55 -5.76
N LEU A 42 -1.60 3.45 -6.49
CA LEU A 42 -0.84 3.45 -7.76
C LEU A 42 -1.48 4.29 -8.87
N ASP A 43 -2.79 4.50 -8.83
CA ASP A 43 -3.50 5.33 -9.81
C ASP A 43 -3.05 6.80 -9.76
N ASP A 44 -2.52 7.27 -8.63
CA ASP A 44 -1.94 8.61 -8.48
C ASP A 44 -0.43 8.64 -8.77
N ILE A 45 0.24 7.47 -8.83
CA ILE A 45 1.69 7.34 -9.10
C ILE A 45 2.04 7.65 -10.56
N TRP A 46 1.09 7.53 -11.50
CA TRP A 46 1.30 8.00 -12.88
C TRP A 46 1.10 9.51 -13.08
N SER A 47 0.78 10.28 -12.02
CA SER A 47 0.76 11.76 -12.09
C SER A 47 1.80 12.43 -11.19
N LEU A 48 2.64 11.66 -10.51
CA LEU A 48 3.68 12.22 -9.65
C LEU A 48 5.01 12.11 -10.36
N SER A 49 5.50 13.23 -10.86
CA SER A 49 6.90 13.53 -10.64
C SER A 49 7.06 13.66 -9.12
N PRO A 50 7.62 12.64 -8.43
CA PRO A 50 8.00 12.80 -7.04
C PRO A 50 9.21 13.74 -7.08
N ASP A 51 9.19 14.72 -6.21
CA ASP A 51 10.16 15.82 -6.21
C ASP A 51 9.96 16.74 -7.40
N LYS A 52 9.41 17.91 -7.10
CA LYS A 52 10.19 19.13 -7.26
C LYS A 52 9.34 20.27 -6.70
N ARG A 53 9.86 20.96 -5.69
CA ARG A 53 9.61 22.40 -5.53
C ARG A 53 10.21 23.14 -6.72
N SER A 54 10.07 22.63 -7.94
CA SER A 54 10.51 23.26 -9.15
C SER A 54 9.74 22.85 -10.39
N VAL A 55 9.40 23.86 -11.18
CA VAL A 55 8.72 23.73 -12.46
C VAL A 55 9.78 23.61 -13.54
N VAL A 56 9.64 22.62 -14.42
CA VAL A 56 10.42 22.59 -15.66
C VAL A 56 9.68 23.42 -16.68
N VAL A 57 10.25 24.56 -17.06
CA VAL A 57 9.68 25.50 -18.02
C VAL A 57 9.41 24.79 -19.34
N LEU A 58 8.21 24.94 -19.88
CA LEU A 58 7.81 24.44 -21.19
C LEU A 58 7.77 25.57 -22.22
N LYS A 59 7.70 25.19 -23.50
CA LYS A 59 7.60 26.17 -24.60
C LYS A 59 6.28 26.94 -24.49
N GLY A 60 6.37 28.22 -24.14
CA GLY A 60 5.23 29.13 -24.00
C GLY A 60 4.95 29.59 -22.55
N ASP A 61 5.66 29.03 -21.56
CA ASP A 61 5.53 29.45 -20.17
C ASP A 61 6.19 30.82 -19.93
N THR A 62 5.67 31.54 -18.94
CA THR A 62 6.23 32.80 -18.44
C THR A 62 6.40 32.74 -16.92
N LEU A 63 7.37 33.49 -16.36
CA LEU A 63 7.48 33.60 -14.90
C LEU A 63 6.22 34.17 -14.26
N GLY A 64 5.47 35.04 -14.94
CA GLY A 64 4.20 35.57 -14.44
C GLY A 64 3.11 34.50 -14.31
N GLN A 65 3.00 33.58 -15.27
CA GLN A 65 2.07 32.45 -15.21
C GLN A 65 2.46 31.47 -14.10
N ILE A 66 3.75 31.13 -14.01
CA ILE A 66 4.27 30.25 -12.95
C ILE A 66 4.06 30.91 -11.57
N ALA A 67 4.37 32.20 -11.44
CA ALA A 67 4.13 32.98 -10.23
C ALA A 67 2.66 32.94 -9.82
N SER A 68 1.75 33.19 -10.76
CA SER A 68 0.30 33.15 -10.52
C SER A 68 -0.21 31.75 -10.15
N GLU A 69 0.30 30.69 -10.77
CA GLU A 69 -0.11 29.30 -10.52
C GLU A 69 0.30 28.85 -9.11
N TYR A 70 1.50 29.25 -8.68
CA TYR A 70 2.03 28.96 -7.36
C TYR A 70 1.80 30.10 -6.35
N ASN A 71 0.99 31.10 -6.74
CA ASN A 71 0.52 32.24 -5.96
C ASN A 71 1.64 33.09 -5.30
N CYS A 72 2.84 33.09 -5.90
CA CYS A 72 4.01 33.89 -5.52
C CYS A 72 4.19 35.10 -6.44
N SER A 73 5.08 36.04 -6.08
CA SER A 73 5.43 37.14 -6.97
C SER A 73 6.56 36.76 -7.93
N VAL A 74 6.66 37.45 -9.06
CA VAL A 74 7.77 37.24 -10.00
C VAL A 74 9.09 37.59 -9.31
N GLU A 75 9.11 38.60 -8.46
CA GLU A 75 10.26 39.00 -7.65
C GLU A 75 10.68 37.87 -6.71
N GLU A 76 9.75 37.29 -5.95
CA GLU A 76 10.02 36.15 -5.04
C GLU A 76 10.63 34.96 -5.79
N LEU A 77 10.10 34.63 -6.99
CA LEU A 77 10.64 33.57 -7.83
C LEU A 77 12.04 33.91 -8.35
N THR A 78 12.27 35.14 -8.77
CA THR A 78 13.56 35.56 -9.33
C THR A 78 14.67 35.58 -8.29
N GLU A 79 14.36 36.05 -7.08
CA GLU A 79 15.29 36.04 -5.94
C GLU A 79 15.61 34.62 -5.51
N HIS A 80 14.60 33.76 -5.36
CA HIS A 80 14.79 32.37 -4.92
C HIS A 80 15.60 31.52 -5.93
N ASN A 81 15.54 31.88 -7.22
CA ASN A 81 16.22 31.15 -8.29
C ASN A 81 17.44 31.87 -8.88
N ASN A 82 17.85 33.00 -8.31
CA ASN A 82 18.94 33.84 -8.82
C ASN A 82 18.77 34.25 -10.30
N ILE A 83 17.54 34.53 -10.74
CA ILE A 83 17.21 34.92 -12.11
C ILE A 83 17.41 36.44 -12.25
N LYS A 84 18.43 36.84 -13.02
CA LYS A 84 18.80 38.26 -13.21
C LYS A 84 17.88 39.00 -14.19
N THR A 85 17.23 38.28 -15.11
CA THR A 85 16.40 38.86 -16.16
C THR A 85 15.06 38.12 -16.17
N PRO A 86 14.02 38.63 -15.47
CA PRO A 86 12.74 37.95 -15.30
C PRO A 86 11.99 37.64 -16.61
N GLU A 87 12.27 38.40 -17.66
CA GLU A 87 11.67 38.23 -18.99
C GLU A 87 12.27 37.07 -19.80
N LEU A 88 13.37 36.46 -19.33
CA LEU A 88 14.16 35.49 -20.10
C LEU A 88 14.26 34.15 -19.37
N ILE A 89 13.31 33.25 -19.63
CA ILE A 89 13.35 31.84 -19.21
C ILE A 89 13.34 30.91 -20.42
N TYR A 90 13.94 29.72 -20.29
CA TYR A 90 14.12 28.78 -21.40
C TYR A 90 13.36 27.47 -21.18
N PRO A 91 12.75 26.87 -22.21
CA PRO A 91 12.20 25.52 -22.11
C PRO A 91 13.27 24.52 -21.60
N GLY A 92 12.91 23.71 -20.61
CA GLY A 92 13.81 22.81 -19.88
C GLY A 92 14.49 23.42 -18.64
N GLN A 93 14.37 24.73 -18.42
CA GLN A 93 14.87 25.40 -17.22
C GLN A 93 14.07 24.97 -15.99
N VAL A 94 14.76 24.75 -14.87
CA VAL A 94 14.15 24.33 -13.61
C VAL A 94 13.98 25.55 -12.70
N ILE A 95 12.75 25.90 -12.33
CA ILE A 95 12.37 27.07 -11.52
C ILE A 95 11.90 26.60 -10.16
N ASN A 96 12.68 26.83 -9.09
CA ASN A 96 12.34 26.45 -7.73
C ASN A 96 11.29 27.35 -7.07
N ILE A 97 10.36 26.79 -6.29
CA ILE A 97 9.25 27.52 -5.68
C ILE A 97 9.56 27.82 -4.19
N PRO A 98 9.53 29.09 -3.75
CA PRO A 98 9.87 29.47 -2.37
C PRO A 98 8.79 29.07 -1.35
N GLN A 99 9.22 28.71 -0.13
CA GLN A 99 8.32 28.48 1.02
C GLN A 99 8.01 29.79 1.74
N ARG A 100 6.74 30.02 2.13
CA ARG A 100 6.34 31.23 2.86
C ARG A 100 6.30 31.00 4.37
N HIS A 101 7.14 31.75 5.07
CA HIS A 101 7.19 31.83 6.53
C HIS A 101 7.31 33.29 6.95
N TYR A 102 6.41 33.75 7.81
CA TYR A 102 6.43 35.11 8.36
C TYR A 102 5.82 35.15 9.77
N THR A 103 6.14 36.19 10.53
CA THR A 103 5.67 36.36 11.91
C THR A 103 4.67 37.51 11.97
N LEU A 104 3.54 37.31 12.65
CA LEU A 104 2.46 38.31 12.73
C LEU A 104 2.75 39.46 13.71
N THR A 105 3.82 39.38 14.50
CA THR A 105 4.18 40.39 15.53
C THR A 105 5.69 40.50 15.73
N ASP A 106 6.21 41.73 15.86
CA ASP A 106 7.61 42.06 16.22
C ASP A 106 7.94 41.82 17.71
N ALA A 107 7.23 40.91 18.37
CA ALA A 107 7.42 40.66 19.80
C ALA A 107 8.67 39.80 20.02
N GLU A 108 9.75 40.42 20.50
CA GLU A 108 10.91 39.72 21.05
C GLU A 108 10.47 38.77 22.18
N LYS A 109 10.49 37.47 21.93
CA LYS A 109 10.33 36.45 22.99
C LYS A 109 11.26 35.26 22.79
N LYS A 110 11.78 34.79 23.93
CA LYS A 110 12.73 33.68 24.08
C LYS A 110 12.23 32.43 23.36
N LYS A 111 12.97 32.04 22.31
CA LYS A 111 12.92 30.71 21.71
C LYS A 111 13.48 29.74 22.75
N ASP A 112 12.64 28.85 23.28
CA ASP A 112 13.13 27.71 24.06
C ASP A 112 13.74 26.70 23.07
N ASP A 113 14.77 25.94 23.47
CA ASP A 113 15.50 25.05 22.55
C ASP A 113 14.70 23.80 22.11
N ASN A 114 13.50 23.61 22.65
CA ASN A 114 12.64 22.50 22.26
C ASN A 114 11.97 22.77 20.89
N GLN A 115 12.03 21.78 20.01
CA GLN A 115 11.50 21.89 18.65
C GLN A 115 10.63 20.69 18.30
N CYS A 116 9.58 20.98 17.52
CA CYS A 116 8.71 20.00 16.92
C CYS A 116 8.87 20.06 15.40
N SER A 117 9.31 18.97 14.78
CA SER A 117 9.28 18.77 13.34
C SER A 117 7.90 18.26 12.94
N LEU A 118 7.14 19.05 12.21
CA LEU A 118 5.78 18.73 11.78
C LEU A 118 5.74 18.32 10.32
N SER A 119 5.07 17.19 10.06
CA SER A 119 4.69 16.74 8.72
C SER A 119 3.17 16.57 8.68
N LEU A 120 2.49 17.21 7.71
CA LEU A 120 1.04 17.14 7.58
C LEU A 120 0.65 16.54 6.22
N SER A 121 -0.38 15.70 6.21
CA SER A 121 -1.02 15.23 4.99
C SER A 121 -2.54 15.41 5.05
N PHE A 122 -3.14 15.74 3.91
CA PHE A 122 -4.56 16.03 3.79
C PHE A 122 -5.22 15.01 2.87
N GLU A 123 -6.30 14.41 3.33
CA GLU A 123 -7.08 13.41 2.59
C GLU A 123 -8.57 13.74 2.64
N ASP A 124 -9.35 13.18 1.73
CA ASP A 124 -10.79 13.34 1.69
C ASP A 124 -11.51 12.25 2.51
N LEU A 125 -12.86 12.20 2.47
CA LEU A 125 -13.63 11.22 3.24
C LEU A 125 -13.31 9.76 2.86
N ILE A 126 -12.85 9.53 1.63
CA ILE A 126 -12.52 8.18 1.11
C ILE A 126 -11.01 7.90 1.17
N GLU A 127 -10.29 8.67 1.99
CA GLU A 127 -8.83 8.58 2.18
C GLU A 127 -8.03 8.92 0.90
N LYS A 128 -8.63 9.66 -0.05
CA LYS A 128 -7.93 10.12 -1.24
C LYS A 128 -7.13 11.39 -0.95
N PRO A 129 -5.87 11.49 -1.41
CA PRO A 129 -5.06 12.70 -1.26
C PRO A 129 -5.72 13.99 -1.78
N LEU A 130 -5.70 15.05 -0.96
CA LEU A 130 -6.18 16.38 -1.31
C LEU A 130 -5.07 17.26 -1.85
N SER A 131 -4.76 17.18 -3.15
CA SER A 131 -3.72 17.98 -3.81
C SER A 131 -4.12 19.44 -4.14
N GLY A 132 -3.19 20.40 -4.09
CA GLY A 132 -3.45 21.81 -4.44
C GLY A 132 -4.30 22.56 -3.41
N LEU A 133 -4.46 22.01 -2.21
CA LEU A 133 -5.16 22.65 -1.10
C LEU A 133 -4.25 23.70 -0.47
N LYS A 134 -4.70 24.96 -0.39
CA LYS A 134 -3.96 26.02 0.31
C LYS A 134 -4.13 25.84 1.81
N VAL A 135 -3.03 25.67 2.53
CA VAL A 135 -2.96 25.40 3.96
C VAL A 135 -2.22 26.54 4.65
N LYS A 136 -2.74 27.02 5.77
CA LYS A 136 -2.07 27.96 6.68
C LYS A 136 -1.98 27.35 8.06
N VAL A 137 -0.75 27.27 8.55
CA VAL A 137 -0.42 26.85 9.91
C VAL A 137 -0.05 28.07 10.72
N THR A 138 -0.61 28.21 11.90
CA THR A 138 -0.33 29.32 12.82
C THR A 138 0.03 28.78 14.20
N SER A 139 1.22 29.13 14.69
CA SER A 139 1.65 28.79 16.05
C SER A 139 1.11 29.79 17.08
N ALA A 140 1.07 29.38 18.34
CA ALA A 140 0.73 30.27 19.47
C ALA A 140 1.66 31.48 19.59
N LEU A 141 2.86 31.40 19.01
CA LEU A 141 3.88 32.45 19.01
C LEU A 141 3.69 33.45 17.86
N GLY A 142 2.68 33.27 17.02
CA GLY A 142 2.40 34.14 15.89
C GLY A 142 3.24 33.83 14.65
N GLU A 143 3.96 32.71 14.62
CA GLU A 143 4.59 32.21 13.39
C GLU A 143 3.51 31.69 12.45
N VAL A 144 3.59 32.07 11.19
CA VAL A 144 2.67 31.64 10.14
C VAL A 144 3.44 30.98 9.02
N PHE A 145 3.01 29.77 8.70
CA PHE A 145 3.52 28.99 7.58
C PHE A 145 2.39 28.77 6.59
N GLU A 146 2.65 28.98 5.31
CA GLU A 146 1.66 28.77 4.27
C GLU A 146 2.17 27.78 3.23
N PHE A 147 1.32 26.83 2.86
CA PHE A 147 1.65 25.71 1.98
C PHE A 147 0.56 25.48 0.93
N ILE A 148 0.94 24.81 -0.15
CA ILE A 148 0.02 24.15 -1.08
C ILE A 148 0.33 22.66 -1.01
N THR A 149 -0.68 21.83 -0.81
CA THR A 149 -0.46 20.38 -0.78
C THR A 149 -0.02 19.85 -2.13
N ASP A 150 0.92 18.91 -2.13
CA ASP A 150 1.44 18.25 -3.34
C ASP A 150 0.42 17.24 -3.93
N GLY A 151 0.80 16.49 -4.97
CA GLY A 151 -0.05 15.44 -5.55
C GLY A 151 -0.43 14.32 -4.57
N LEU A 152 0.29 14.20 -3.45
CA LEU A 152 0.07 13.26 -2.36
C LEU A 152 -0.72 13.85 -1.19
N GLY A 153 -1.21 15.08 -1.34
CA GLY A 153 -1.89 15.78 -0.25
C GLY A 153 -0.94 16.17 0.89
N LYS A 154 0.37 16.00 0.74
CA LYS A 154 1.37 16.33 1.76
C LYS A 154 1.79 17.79 1.64
N ILE A 155 2.20 18.36 2.76
CA ILE A 155 2.97 19.59 2.79
C ILE A 155 4.40 19.27 3.21
N ASP A 156 5.30 20.19 2.92
CA ASP A 156 6.68 20.09 3.37
C ASP A 156 6.80 20.05 4.89
N GLU A 157 7.82 19.32 5.37
CA GLU A 157 8.19 19.34 6.78
C GLU A 157 8.61 20.75 7.21
N PHE A 158 8.10 21.20 8.35
CA PHE A 158 8.42 22.50 8.93
C PHE A 158 8.57 22.38 10.45
N THR A 159 9.31 23.32 11.03
CA THR A 159 9.64 23.29 12.46
C THR A 159 8.92 24.39 13.21
N VAL A 160 8.35 24.02 14.35
CA VAL A 160 7.70 24.94 15.30
C VAL A 160 8.24 24.69 16.71
N GLN A 161 8.02 25.61 17.64
CA GLN A 161 8.31 25.35 19.05
C GLN A 161 7.44 24.18 19.56
N ALA A 162 8.04 23.27 20.33
CA ALA A 162 7.28 22.19 20.96
C ALA A 162 6.40 22.72 22.10
N GLU A 163 5.39 21.94 22.49
CA GLU A 163 4.43 22.30 23.54
C GLU A 163 3.65 23.60 23.25
N SER A 164 3.52 23.98 21.98
CA SER A 164 2.81 25.17 21.54
C SER A 164 1.52 24.79 20.80
N GLU A 165 0.49 25.64 20.93
CA GLU A 165 -0.76 25.43 20.18
C GLU A 165 -0.51 25.69 18.69
N ILE A 166 -0.90 24.73 17.86
CA ILE A 166 -0.86 24.77 16.41
C ILE A 166 -2.29 24.82 15.89
N LYS A 167 -2.58 25.82 15.06
CA LYS A 167 -3.85 25.98 14.35
C LYS A 167 -3.62 25.74 12.86
N ILE A 168 -4.50 24.98 12.24
CA ILE A 168 -4.45 24.70 10.81
C ILE A 168 -5.74 25.18 10.16
N THR A 169 -5.57 26.02 9.16
CA THR A 169 -6.64 26.58 8.35
C THR A 169 -6.42 26.25 6.88
N VAL A 170 -7.48 26.09 6.12
CA VAL A 170 -7.42 25.81 4.68
C VAL A 170 -8.32 26.76 3.91
N SER A 171 -7.96 27.06 2.66
CA SER A 171 -8.82 27.80 1.73
C SER A 171 -9.64 26.82 0.88
N SER A 172 -10.95 27.02 0.81
CA SER A 172 -11.83 26.33 -0.12
C SER A 172 -11.69 26.89 -1.54
N GLY A 173 -12.11 26.12 -2.56
CA GLY A 173 -12.09 26.56 -3.96
C GLY A 173 -12.91 27.82 -4.29
N MET A 174 -13.71 28.34 -3.35
CA MET A 174 -14.46 29.60 -3.48
C MET A 174 -13.86 30.72 -2.59
N GLY A 175 -12.64 30.57 -2.09
CA GLY A 175 -11.94 31.58 -1.27
C GLY A 175 -12.26 31.55 0.23
N LYS A 176 -13.30 30.83 0.68
CA LYS A 176 -13.64 30.74 2.11
C LYS A 176 -12.54 30.03 2.91
N ILE A 177 -12.15 30.61 4.04
CA ILE A 177 -11.14 30.08 4.97
C ILE A 177 -11.85 29.28 6.08
N LYS A 178 -11.35 28.07 6.38
CA LYS A 178 -11.89 27.23 7.46
C LYS A 178 -10.77 26.68 8.35
N GLU A 179 -10.95 26.74 9.66
CA GLU A 179 -10.11 26.00 10.62
C GLU A 179 -10.47 24.51 10.56
N VAL A 180 -9.47 23.66 10.31
CA VAL A 180 -9.67 22.21 10.10
C VAL A 180 -9.00 21.36 11.18
N ALA A 181 -8.01 21.91 11.89
CA ALA A 181 -7.39 21.22 13.01
C ALA A 181 -6.77 22.21 13.99
N ARG A 182 -6.72 21.79 15.25
CA ARG A 182 -6.07 22.48 16.36
C ARG A 182 -5.52 21.46 17.32
N PHE A 183 -4.23 21.54 17.65
CA PHE A 183 -3.58 20.62 18.58
C PHE A 183 -2.36 21.26 19.23
N ILE A 184 -1.78 20.58 20.22
CA ILE A 184 -0.55 21.01 20.90
C ILE A 184 0.61 20.20 20.32
N SER A 185 1.67 20.87 19.87
CA SER A 185 2.88 20.23 19.37
C SER A 185 3.64 19.49 20.49
N GLN A 186 4.47 18.52 20.12
CA GLN A 186 5.28 17.74 21.06
C GLN A 186 6.75 17.78 20.66
N GLU A 187 7.66 17.54 21.60
CA GLU A 187 9.08 17.49 21.31
C GLU A 187 9.40 16.33 20.34
N GLY A 188 10.27 16.58 19.36
CA GLY A 188 10.64 15.59 18.35
C GLY A 188 9.84 15.72 17.06
N LYS A 189 9.43 14.59 16.46
CA LYS A 189 8.73 14.58 15.17
C LYS A 189 7.26 14.19 15.35
N LEU A 190 6.37 15.00 14.80
CA LEU A 190 4.93 14.77 14.83
C LEU A 190 4.38 14.75 13.40
N ASN A 191 3.82 13.60 13.00
CA ASN A 191 3.10 13.48 11.74
C ASN A 191 1.60 13.60 12.00
N ALA A 192 0.87 14.40 11.22
CA ALA A 192 -0.58 14.47 11.33
C ALA A 192 -1.29 14.25 9.98
N ILE A 193 -2.34 13.43 10.00
CA ILE A 193 -3.23 13.23 8.86
C ILE A 193 -4.54 13.97 9.12
N ILE A 194 -4.93 14.85 8.21
CA ILE A 194 -6.11 15.71 8.32
C ILE A 194 -7.10 15.30 7.23
N SER A 195 -8.15 14.58 7.63
CA SER A 195 -9.17 14.02 6.75
C SER A 195 -10.41 14.90 6.69
N SER A 196 -10.81 15.25 5.47
CA SER A 196 -12.02 15.99 5.13
C SER A 196 -13.27 15.12 5.30
N PRO A 197 -14.44 15.68 5.62
CA PRO A 197 -15.68 14.91 5.72
C PRO A 197 -16.34 14.80 4.34
N LYS A 198 -15.74 15.40 3.31
CA LYS A 198 -16.25 15.54 1.96
C LYS A 198 -15.32 14.77 1.04
N VAL A 199 -15.90 14.18 0.00
CA VAL A 199 -15.14 13.59 -1.10
C VAL A 199 -14.79 14.70 -2.09
N ARG A 200 -13.54 14.74 -2.55
CA ARG A 200 -13.16 15.71 -3.59
C ARG A 200 -13.44 15.11 -4.95
N VAL A 201 -14.34 15.75 -5.68
CA VAL A 201 -14.70 15.37 -7.05
C VAL A 201 -14.15 16.39 -8.04
N LYS A 202 -13.40 15.93 -9.06
CA LYS A 202 -13.09 16.75 -10.25
C LYS A 202 -14.28 16.67 -11.22
N GLY A 203 -15.00 17.75 -11.39
CA GLY A 203 -16.11 17.84 -12.35
C GLY A 203 -16.23 19.25 -12.92
N LYS A 204 -16.68 19.37 -14.17
CA LYS A 204 -17.14 20.65 -14.72
C LYS A 204 -18.56 20.88 -14.20
N SER A 205 -18.83 22.07 -13.67
CA SER A 205 -20.19 22.49 -13.30
C SER A 205 -21.05 22.63 -14.57
N ALA A 206 -21.74 21.56 -14.95
CA ALA A 206 -22.71 21.55 -16.03
C ALA A 206 -24.09 21.24 -15.45
N ALA A 207 -25.14 21.81 -16.05
CA ALA A 207 -26.51 21.49 -15.67
C ALA A 207 -26.79 19.99 -15.88
N ILE A 208 -27.45 19.35 -14.92
CA ILE A 208 -27.78 17.92 -15.01
C ILE A 208 -28.91 17.74 -16.03
N THR A 209 -28.55 17.22 -17.22
CA THR A 209 -29.46 16.92 -18.33
C THR A 209 -29.73 15.41 -18.44
N GLY A 210 -31.00 15.00 -18.54
CA GLY A 210 -31.40 13.60 -18.75
C GLY A 210 -32.79 13.27 -18.18
N PRO A 211 -33.41 12.15 -18.57
CA PRO A 211 -34.70 11.69 -18.04
C PRO A 211 -34.58 11.20 -16.57
N ALA A 212 -35.71 11.18 -15.85
CA ALA A 212 -35.80 10.63 -14.49
C ALA A 212 -35.40 9.15 -14.45
N GLY A 213 -34.76 8.71 -13.36
CA GLY A 213 -34.30 7.33 -13.15
C GLY A 213 -32.97 6.95 -13.82
N ASN A 214 -32.31 7.88 -14.53
CA ASN A 214 -31.01 7.61 -15.16
C ASN A 214 -29.88 7.39 -14.13
N ALA A 215 -29.99 7.95 -12.93
CA ALA A 215 -29.00 7.77 -11.86
C ALA A 215 -29.22 6.52 -10.98
N ASP A 216 -30.37 5.86 -11.11
CA ASP A 216 -30.76 4.73 -10.24
C ASP A 216 -30.53 3.36 -10.91
N SER A 217 -30.21 3.35 -12.21
CA SER A 217 -30.28 2.16 -13.07
C SER A 217 -28.94 1.46 -13.34
N LYS A 218 -27.83 1.91 -12.75
CA LYS A 218 -26.50 1.35 -13.02
C LYS A 218 -25.80 0.89 -11.75
N SER A 219 -25.37 -0.37 -11.76
CA SER A 219 -24.26 -0.83 -10.92
C SER A 219 -23.00 -0.12 -11.41
N ASP A 220 -22.73 1.07 -10.87
CA ASP A 220 -21.62 1.88 -11.31
C ASP A 220 -20.30 1.40 -10.69
N GLU A 221 -19.19 1.61 -11.42
CA GLU A 221 -17.85 1.29 -10.94
C GLU A 221 -17.52 2.06 -9.65
N ILE A 222 -16.65 1.49 -8.81
CA ILE A 222 -16.22 2.14 -7.56
C ILE A 222 -15.45 3.43 -7.87
N ASN A 223 -15.65 4.45 -7.03
CA ASN A 223 -15.12 5.81 -7.21
C ASN A 223 -15.63 6.54 -8.46
N LYS A 224 -16.62 5.98 -9.16
CA LYS A 224 -17.32 6.68 -10.24
C LYS A 224 -18.33 7.65 -9.64
N ILE A 225 -18.27 8.90 -10.10
CA ILE A 225 -19.29 9.89 -9.80
C ILE A 225 -20.39 9.76 -10.84
N ASN A 226 -21.57 9.35 -10.40
CA ASN A 226 -22.76 9.30 -11.23
C ASN A 226 -23.55 10.57 -11.03
N VAL A 227 -23.71 11.30 -12.12
CA VAL A 227 -24.44 12.56 -12.16
C VAL A 227 -25.67 12.34 -13.02
N GLY A 228 -26.86 12.50 -12.45
CA GLY A 228 -28.11 12.26 -13.17
C GLY A 228 -29.33 12.70 -12.37
N ARG A 229 -30.52 12.22 -12.75
CA ARG A 229 -31.75 12.43 -11.98
C ARG A 229 -32.19 11.12 -11.37
N ASP A 230 -32.65 11.17 -10.12
CA ASP A 230 -33.31 10.04 -9.46
C ASP A 230 -34.70 9.78 -10.07
N SER A 231 -35.40 8.77 -9.56
CA SER A 231 -36.74 8.35 -9.97
C SER A 231 -37.80 9.45 -9.78
N GLU A 232 -37.53 10.42 -8.90
CA GLU A 232 -38.39 11.57 -8.64
C GLU A 232 -38.02 12.79 -9.50
N GLY A 233 -36.97 12.68 -10.31
CA GLY A 233 -36.50 13.75 -11.19
C GLY A 233 -35.57 14.77 -10.52
N ASN A 234 -35.19 14.55 -9.25
CA ASN A 234 -34.27 15.42 -8.53
C ASN A 234 -32.84 15.20 -9.02
N PRO A 235 -32.03 16.27 -9.12
CA PRO A 235 -30.61 16.16 -9.43
C PRO A 235 -29.90 15.33 -8.35
N ARG A 236 -29.28 14.21 -8.76
CA ARG A 236 -28.53 13.30 -7.92
C ARG A 236 -27.06 13.28 -8.36
N VAL A 237 -26.16 13.47 -7.39
CA VAL A 237 -24.73 13.18 -7.52
C VAL A 237 -24.42 12.05 -6.54
N HIS A 238 -24.22 10.85 -7.07
CA HIS A 238 -23.92 9.66 -6.27
C HIS A 238 -22.47 9.25 -6.50
N ILE A 239 -21.70 9.12 -5.42
CA ILE A 239 -20.33 8.60 -5.46
C ILE A 239 -20.41 7.17 -4.95
N ASN A 240 -20.15 6.20 -5.84
CA ASN A 240 -20.20 4.80 -5.45
C ASN A 240 -18.93 4.45 -4.65
N HIS A 241 -18.97 4.61 -3.32
CA HIS A 241 -17.75 4.71 -2.51
C HIS A 241 -17.13 3.36 -2.17
N THR A 242 -17.87 2.31 -1.86
CA THR A 242 -17.25 0.99 -1.60
C THR A 242 -18.28 -0.12 -1.62
N CYS A 243 -19.51 0.16 -1.17
CA CYS A 243 -20.65 -0.75 -1.21
C CYS A 243 -21.94 0.04 -1.53
N PRO A 244 -22.94 -0.59 -2.17
CA PRO A 244 -22.86 -1.90 -2.81
C PRO A 244 -22.05 -1.84 -4.12
N ASN A 245 -21.40 -2.94 -4.49
CA ASN A 245 -20.67 -3.07 -5.75
C ASN A 245 -20.88 -4.46 -6.37
N SER A 246 -20.53 -4.62 -7.65
CA SER A 246 -20.72 -5.87 -8.41
C SER A 246 -19.92 -7.05 -7.89
N TYR A 247 -18.86 -6.82 -7.12
CA TYR A 247 -18.00 -7.84 -6.54
C TYR A 247 -18.34 -8.17 -5.08
N ASP A 248 -19.35 -7.51 -4.47
CA ASP A 248 -19.73 -7.62 -3.05
C ASP A 248 -18.53 -7.45 -2.10
N LEU A 249 -17.52 -6.65 -2.48
CA LEU A 249 -16.26 -6.51 -1.74
C LEU A 249 -16.22 -5.23 -0.92
N MET A 250 -15.83 -5.33 0.34
CA MET A 250 -15.56 -4.21 1.25
C MET A 250 -14.15 -4.36 1.86
N PRO A 251 -13.11 -3.77 1.25
CA PRO A 251 -11.73 -3.88 1.77
C PRO A 251 -11.46 -2.90 2.93
N GLY A 252 -12.41 -2.01 3.24
CA GLY A 252 -12.29 -0.96 4.25
C GLY A 252 -11.11 -0.03 3.94
N LYS A 253 -10.23 0.15 4.92
CA LYS A 253 -9.02 0.98 4.81
C LYS A 253 -8.03 0.54 3.72
N ASN A 254 -8.21 -0.65 3.17
CA ASN A 254 -7.38 -1.22 2.11
C ASN A 254 -8.01 -1.05 0.72
N VAL A 255 -8.99 -0.15 0.56
CA VAL A 255 -9.62 0.18 -0.74
C VAL A 255 -8.62 0.68 -1.78
N ILE A 256 -7.48 1.21 -1.34
CA ILE A 256 -6.37 1.62 -2.21
C ILE A 256 -5.78 0.47 -3.04
N TYR A 257 -6.05 -0.79 -2.66
CA TYR A 257 -5.61 -2.00 -3.39
C TYR A 257 -6.75 -2.67 -4.16
N TRP A 258 -7.88 -1.97 -4.36
CA TRP A 258 -9.07 -2.50 -5.02
C TRP A 258 -8.75 -3.13 -6.37
N ASN A 259 -8.09 -2.38 -7.25
CA ASN A 259 -7.77 -2.81 -8.61
C ASN A 259 -6.90 -4.07 -8.62
N GLU A 260 -5.94 -4.18 -7.70
CA GLU A 260 -5.08 -5.35 -7.58
C GLU A 260 -5.85 -6.57 -7.07
N ILE A 261 -6.73 -6.39 -6.09
CA ILE A 261 -7.55 -7.48 -5.54
C ILE A 261 -8.51 -8.02 -6.61
N ILE A 262 -9.16 -7.13 -7.38
CA ILE A 262 -10.06 -7.54 -8.46
C ILE A 262 -9.31 -8.26 -9.57
N ARG A 263 -8.18 -7.71 -10.04
CA ARG A 263 -7.34 -8.36 -11.06
C ARG A 263 -6.87 -9.75 -10.62
N ALA A 264 -6.50 -9.88 -9.35
CA ALA A 264 -6.08 -11.17 -8.81
C ALA A 264 -7.25 -12.16 -8.68
N SER A 265 -8.45 -11.67 -8.37
CA SER A 265 -9.67 -12.47 -8.36
C SER A 265 -9.99 -13.01 -9.76
N GLU A 266 -9.97 -12.14 -10.77
CA GLU A 266 -10.21 -12.52 -12.16
C GLU A 266 -9.16 -13.52 -12.67
N ARG A 267 -7.88 -13.33 -12.30
CA ARG A 267 -6.80 -14.25 -12.68
C ARG A 267 -6.94 -15.64 -12.09
N SER A 268 -7.39 -15.75 -10.84
CA SER A 268 -7.42 -17.03 -10.12
C SER A 268 -8.77 -17.72 -10.11
N GLY A 269 -9.85 -16.99 -10.37
CA GLY A 269 -11.21 -17.42 -10.10
C GLY A 269 -11.55 -17.51 -8.62
N ILE A 270 -10.69 -17.04 -7.71
CA ILE A 270 -10.99 -16.96 -6.27
C ILE A 270 -11.68 -15.64 -5.98
N ILE A 271 -12.80 -15.65 -5.23
CA ILE A 271 -13.51 -14.42 -4.87
C ILE A 271 -12.59 -13.39 -4.18
N PRO A 272 -12.80 -12.07 -4.41
CA PRO A 272 -11.89 -11.05 -3.91
C PRO A 272 -11.86 -10.94 -2.38
N GLN A 273 -12.95 -11.32 -1.70
CA GLN A 273 -13.04 -11.36 -0.23
C GLN A 273 -12.03 -12.35 0.37
N SER A 274 -11.89 -13.52 -0.26
CA SER A 274 -10.93 -14.55 0.15
C SER A 274 -9.50 -14.08 -0.08
N ILE A 275 -9.22 -13.44 -1.21
CA ILE A 275 -7.90 -12.85 -1.52
C ILE A 275 -7.56 -11.78 -0.48
N ALA A 276 -8.49 -10.87 -0.19
CA ALA A 276 -8.29 -9.82 0.80
C ALA A 276 -8.05 -10.39 2.21
N ALA A 277 -8.77 -11.44 2.61
CA ALA A 277 -8.58 -12.09 3.91
C ALA A 277 -7.19 -12.74 4.05
N VAL A 278 -6.69 -13.40 2.99
CA VAL A 278 -5.35 -14.00 2.99
C VAL A 278 -4.27 -12.91 3.05
N ILE A 279 -4.36 -11.89 2.18
CA ILE A 279 -3.41 -10.77 2.20
C ILE A 279 -3.41 -10.09 3.56
N HIS A 280 -4.58 -9.87 4.16
CA HIS A 280 -4.69 -9.26 5.47
C HIS A 280 -3.96 -10.04 6.56
N SER A 281 -3.96 -11.37 6.48
CA SER A 281 -3.30 -12.21 7.47
C SER A 281 -1.78 -12.18 7.32
N GLU A 282 -1.26 -12.07 6.09
CA GLU A 282 0.18 -11.97 5.82
C GLU A 282 0.73 -10.55 6.02
N ALA A 283 -0.07 -9.54 5.69
CA ALA A 283 0.41 -8.17 5.65
C ALA A 283 0.66 -7.61 7.06
N ALA A 284 1.90 -7.15 7.26
CA ALA A 284 2.16 -6.12 8.25
C ALA A 284 1.33 -4.88 7.92
N LYS A 285 0.94 -4.13 8.95
CA LYS A 285 0.02 -2.99 8.82
C LYS A 285 0.65 -1.74 9.39
N TYR A 286 0.36 -0.60 8.79
CA TYR A 286 0.65 0.71 9.38
C TYR A 286 -0.20 0.94 10.62
N ARG A 287 0.19 1.91 11.45
CA ARG A 287 -0.70 2.46 12.48
C ARG A 287 -1.94 2.97 11.75
N GLY A 288 -3.10 2.37 12.03
CA GLY A 288 -4.32 2.60 11.26
C GLY A 288 -4.87 1.38 10.53
N GLY A 289 -4.07 0.34 10.27
CA GLY A 289 -4.56 -0.94 9.73
C GLY A 289 -4.48 -1.11 8.21
N VAL A 290 -3.89 -0.13 7.49
CA VAL A 290 -3.57 -0.24 6.06
C VAL A 290 -2.42 -1.22 5.88
N TRP A 291 -2.49 -2.11 4.89
CA TRP A 291 -1.41 -3.05 4.57
C TRP A 291 -0.15 -2.31 4.15
N LYS A 292 1.01 -2.82 4.57
CA LYS A 292 2.33 -2.22 4.38
C LYS A 292 3.10 -2.93 3.26
N PRO A 293 3.14 -2.38 2.03
CA PRO A 293 3.83 -2.99 0.89
C PRO A 293 5.33 -3.08 1.12
N THR A 294 5.90 -2.15 1.88
CA THR A 294 7.35 -2.09 2.18
C THR A 294 7.77 -2.98 3.36
N SER A 295 6.88 -3.88 3.82
CA SER A 295 7.16 -4.72 4.97
C SER A 295 8.25 -5.76 4.69
N VAL A 296 9.05 -6.04 5.72
CA VAL A 296 10.15 -7.00 5.71
C VAL A 296 10.14 -7.80 7.01
N CYS A 297 10.56 -9.06 6.95
CA CYS A 297 10.61 -9.92 8.12
C CYS A 297 11.85 -9.60 8.99
N LYS A 298 11.72 -8.57 9.85
CA LYS A 298 12.77 -8.14 10.78
C LYS A 298 12.73 -8.91 12.10
N ASP A 299 13.90 -9.09 12.72
CA ASP A 299 14.03 -9.50 14.11
C ASP A 299 13.89 -8.28 15.00
N SER A 300 12.67 -7.97 15.43
CA SER A 300 12.40 -6.79 16.26
C SER A 300 13.19 -6.76 17.57
N LYS A 301 13.64 -7.91 18.11
CA LYS A 301 14.44 -7.96 19.35
C LYS A 301 15.91 -7.60 19.11
N LYS A 302 16.43 -7.92 17.92
CA LYS A 302 17.84 -7.72 17.57
C LYS A 302 18.08 -6.47 16.71
N SER A 303 17.05 -6.00 16.02
CA SER A 303 17.14 -4.81 15.17
C SER A 303 17.24 -3.53 16.00
N THR A 304 17.99 -2.57 15.50
CA THR A 304 18.12 -1.21 16.05
C THR A 304 17.60 -0.18 15.04
N LYS A 305 17.56 1.11 15.41
CA LYS A 305 17.16 2.17 14.48
C LYS A 305 18.13 2.30 13.29
N GLN A 306 19.41 2.02 13.50
CA GLN A 306 20.47 2.16 12.50
C GLN A 306 20.78 0.86 11.75
N ASN A 307 20.47 -0.30 12.34
CA ASN A 307 20.79 -1.59 11.74
C ASN A 307 19.59 -2.56 11.84
N THR A 308 19.08 -2.98 10.67
CA THR A 308 17.98 -3.94 10.58
C THR A 308 18.55 -5.36 10.49
N ILE A 309 18.18 -6.21 11.46
CA ILE A 309 18.48 -7.64 11.42
C ILE A 309 17.26 -8.36 10.87
N TYR A 310 17.44 -9.15 9.82
CA TYR A 310 16.36 -9.91 9.18
C TYR A 310 16.25 -11.32 9.75
N LYS A 311 15.03 -11.81 9.95
CA LYS A 311 14.75 -13.21 10.29
C LYS A 311 14.67 -14.09 9.05
N SER A 312 14.18 -13.53 7.95
CA SER A 312 14.08 -14.21 6.66
C SER A 312 14.07 -13.20 5.52
N SER A 313 14.25 -13.71 4.29
CA SER A 313 14.21 -12.89 3.08
C SER A 313 12.79 -12.46 2.68
N ALA A 314 11.78 -12.75 3.51
CA ALA A 314 10.40 -12.37 3.27
C ALA A 314 10.25 -10.85 3.20
N ALA A 315 9.62 -10.41 2.12
CA ALA A 315 9.45 -9.00 1.81
C ALA A 315 8.14 -8.78 1.05
N GLY A 316 7.61 -7.58 1.15
CA GLY A 316 6.33 -7.24 0.54
C GLY A 316 5.15 -7.47 1.48
N MET A 317 4.00 -6.88 1.17
CA MET A 317 2.75 -7.12 1.91
C MET A 317 2.29 -8.59 1.93
N THR A 318 2.83 -9.44 1.05
CA THR A 318 2.55 -10.88 0.97
C THR A 318 3.76 -11.75 1.39
N GLN A 319 4.79 -11.14 1.99
CA GLN A 319 5.93 -11.82 2.63
C GLN A 319 6.67 -12.89 1.79
N PHE A 320 6.79 -12.69 0.47
CA PHE A 320 7.49 -13.63 -0.41
C PHE A 320 8.99 -13.72 -0.11
N LEU A 321 9.52 -14.94 -0.06
CA LEU A 321 10.96 -15.21 0.01
C LEU A 321 11.65 -15.01 -1.35
N ASN A 322 12.95 -14.68 -1.35
CA ASN A 322 13.73 -14.52 -2.60
C ASN A 322 13.66 -15.77 -3.48
N GLY A 323 13.82 -16.94 -2.86
CA GLY A 323 13.83 -18.23 -3.55
C GLY A 323 12.48 -18.59 -4.15
N THR A 324 11.39 -18.34 -3.42
CA THR A 324 10.03 -18.59 -3.89
C THR A 324 9.69 -17.63 -5.03
N TRP A 325 9.99 -16.33 -4.88
CA TRP A 325 9.80 -15.32 -5.93
C TRP A 325 10.44 -15.71 -7.26
N MET A 326 11.68 -16.19 -7.22
CA MET A 326 12.40 -16.62 -8.43
C MET A 326 11.92 -17.97 -8.96
N THR A 327 11.37 -18.83 -8.10
CA THR A 327 10.67 -20.04 -8.56
C THR A 327 9.43 -19.66 -9.37
N GLU A 328 8.61 -18.76 -8.84
CA GLU A 328 7.41 -18.26 -9.53
C GLU A 328 7.78 -17.55 -10.84
N THR A 329 8.83 -16.72 -10.84
CA THR A 329 9.34 -16.01 -12.02
C THR A 329 9.71 -16.95 -13.18
N LEU A 330 10.19 -18.16 -12.87
CA LEU A 330 10.61 -19.15 -13.87
C LEU A 330 9.52 -20.17 -14.18
N ARG A 331 8.36 -20.13 -13.50
CA ARG A 331 7.23 -21.03 -13.75
C ARG A 331 6.31 -20.43 -14.81
N GLU A 332 6.19 -21.09 -15.95
CA GLU A 332 5.29 -20.67 -17.02
C GLU A 332 3.84 -20.52 -16.53
N GLY A 333 3.14 -19.52 -17.06
CA GLY A 333 1.76 -19.21 -16.70
C GLY A 333 1.59 -18.45 -15.39
N THR A 334 2.66 -18.03 -14.72
CA THR A 334 2.57 -17.05 -13.62
C THR A 334 2.68 -15.63 -14.14
N TYR A 335 2.12 -14.69 -13.40
CA TYR A 335 2.20 -13.26 -13.68
C TYR A 335 3.65 -12.78 -13.66
N LEU A 336 4.48 -13.31 -12.75
CA LEU A 336 5.90 -12.98 -12.71
C LEU A 336 6.62 -13.49 -13.95
N TYR A 337 6.31 -14.70 -14.43
CA TYR A 337 6.87 -15.21 -15.67
C TYR A 337 6.45 -14.38 -16.88
N GLU A 338 5.17 -14.01 -16.98
CA GLU A 338 4.65 -13.13 -18.02
C GLU A 338 5.41 -11.81 -18.05
N LYS A 339 5.50 -11.12 -16.90
CA LYS A 339 6.21 -9.83 -16.80
C LYS A 339 7.71 -9.93 -17.02
N ALA A 340 8.34 -11.01 -16.58
CA ALA A 340 9.77 -11.21 -16.83
C ALA A 340 10.04 -11.50 -18.31
N SER A 341 9.14 -12.24 -18.98
CA SER A 341 9.24 -12.55 -20.41
C SER A 341 9.01 -11.31 -21.26
N GLU A 342 8.00 -10.49 -20.93
CA GLU A 342 7.73 -9.19 -21.59
C GLU A 342 8.96 -8.25 -21.54
N GLN A 343 9.69 -8.25 -20.42
CA GLN A 343 10.90 -7.45 -20.24
C GLN A 343 12.17 -8.11 -20.81
N GLY A 344 12.06 -9.30 -21.41
CA GLY A 344 13.20 -10.07 -21.92
C GLY A 344 14.13 -10.60 -20.83
N LEU A 345 13.70 -10.64 -19.57
CA LEU A 345 14.49 -11.11 -18.42
C LEU A 345 14.46 -12.63 -18.29
N VAL A 346 13.49 -13.32 -18.90
CA VAL A 346 13.40 -14.78 -18.95
C VAL A 346 13.43 -15.24 -20.40
N ALA A 347 14.23 -16.27 -20.68
CA ALA A 347 14.34 -16.87 -22.00
C ALA A 347 14.66 -18.36 -21.93
N ASP A 348 14.27 -19.11 -22.97
CA ASP A 348 14.75 -20.46 -23.22
C ASP A 348 16.22 -20.44 -23.64
N ARG A 349 17.04 -21.22 -22.93
CA ARG A 349 18.46 -21.40 -23.23
C ARG A 349 18.78 -22.89 -23.36
N PRO A 350 19.69 -23.30 -24.27
CA PRO A 350 20.10 -24.69 -24.36
C PRO A 350 20.62 -25.20 -23.01
N LEU A 351 20.10 -26.34 -22.57
CA LEU A 351 20.56 -27.01 -21.36
C LEU A 351 21.98 -27.52 -21.59
N LEU A 352 22.89 -27.19 -20.68
CA LEU A 352 24.29 -27.62 -20.75
C LEU A 352 24.58 -28.70 -19.71
N ASN A 353 25.35 -29.72 -20.10
CA ASN A 353 25.87 -30.69 -19.15
C ASN A 353 27.06 -30.11 -18.36
N LYS A 354 27.63 -30.91 -17.44
CA LYS A 354 28.77 -30.48 -16.59
C LYS A 354 30.01 -30.02 -17.36
N ASN A 355 30.16 -30.45 -18.63
CA ASN A 355 31.28 -30.10 -19.49
C ASN A 355 30.94 -28.93 -20.43
N GLY A 356 29.78 -28.28 -20.27
CA GLY A 356 29.35 -27.17 -21.13
C GLY A 356 28.79 -27.61 -22.49
N VAL A 357 28.50 -28.89 -22.69
CA VAL A 357 27.96 -29.42 -23.95
C VAL A 357 26.44 -29.44 -23.90
N VAL A 358 25.80 -29.05 -25.01
CA VAL A 358 24.34 -29.04 -25.18
C VAL A 358 23.76 -30.44 -24.97
N VAL A 359 22.75 -30.52 -24.11
CA VAL A 359 22.01 -31.75 -23.84
C VAL A 359 20.97 -31.95 -24.94
N LYS A 360 20.93 -33.16 -25.50
CA LYS A 360 19.91 -33.60 -26.46
C LYS A 360 19.03 -34.70 -25.87
N ASN A 361 17.76 -34.75 -26.28
CA ASN A 361 16.83 -35.78 -25.86
C ASN A 361 17.04 -37.09 -26.66
N LYS A 362 16.22 -38.11 -26.39
CA LYS A 362 16.29 -39.42 -27.08
C LYS A 362 16.03 -39.35 -28.60
N LYS A 363 15.49 -38.23 -29.11
CA LYS A 363 15.21 -37.97 -30.52
C LYS A 363 16.27 -37.07 -31.19
N ASP A 364 17.40 -36.85 -30.53
CA ASP A 364 18.48 -35.95 -30.98
C ASP A 364 18.08 -34.45 -31.04
N GLU A 365 17.01 -34.04 -30.36
CA GLU A 365 16.56 -32.65 -30.28
C GLU A 365 17.21 -31.93 -29.09
N VAL A 366 17.54 -30.65 -29.24
CA VAL A 366 18.12 -29.83 -28.17
C VAL A 366 17.12 -29.66 -27.03
N VAL A 367 17.57 -29.92 -25.80
CA VAL A 367 16.79 -29.66 -24.59
C VAL A 367 17.03 -28.22 -24.15
N TYR A 368 15.96 -27.49 -23.91
CA TYR A 368 16.00 -26.10 -23.41
C TYR A 368 15.62 -26.04 -21.94
N GLU A 369 16.15 -25.06 -21.23
CA GLU A 369 15.77 -24.70 -19.88
C GLU A 369 15.50 -23.20 -19.77
N LYS A 370 14.58 -22.83 -18.88
CA LYS A 370 14.31 -21.43 -18.57
C LYS A 370 15.45 -20.86 -17.74
N LYS A 371 15.99 -19.72 -18.17
CA LYS A 371 16.97 -18.95 -17.42
C LYS A 371 16.53 -17.51 -17.24
N PHE A 372 16.91 -16.95 -16.11
CA PHE A 372 16.77 -15.54 -15.80
C PHE A 372 18.06 -14.79 -16.14
N GLN A 373 17.96 -13.61 -16.73
CA GLN A 373 19.08 -12.75 -17.04
C GLN A 373 19.61 -12.08 -15.76
N VAL A 374 20.84 -12.41 -15.37
CA VAL A 374 21.46 -11.81 -14.18
C VAL A 374 22.37 -10.62 -14.52
N SER A 375 22.78 -10.46 -15.77
CA SER A 375 23.46 -9.27 -16.30
C SER A 375 23.55 -9.43 -17.83
N THR A 376 24.11 -8.45 -18.54
CA THR A 376 24.37 -8.54 -19.98
C THR A 376 25.03 -9.88 -20.33
N ASP A 377 24.37 -10.64 -21.21
CA ASP A 377 24.77 -11.98 -21.68
C ASP A 377 24.98 -13.08 -20.62
N LYS A 378 24.63 -12.86 -19.35
CA LYS A 378 24.70 -13.89 -18.31
C LYS A 378 23.32 -14.34 -17.88
N TRP A 379 23.08 -15.64 -18.01
CA TRP A 379 21.79 -16.27 -17.78
C TRP A 379 21.93 -17.39 -16.77
N LYS A 380 21.01 -17.48 -15.81
CA LYS A 380 21.05 -18.48 -14.75
C LYS A 380 19.69 -19.15 -14.54
N ASN A 381 19.68 -20.46 -14.43
CA ASN A 381 18.51 -21.21 -13.94
C ASN A 381 18.40 -21.08 -12.41
N LEU A 382 17.30 -21.58 -11.83
CA LEU A 382 17.05 -21.48 -10.39
C LEU A 382 18.16 -22.11 -9.53
N ARG A 383 18.75 -23.22 -9.97
CA ARG A 383 19.84 -23.90 -9.24
C ARG A 383 21.12 -23.08 -9.26
N GLU A 384 21.46 -22.49 -10.40
CA GLU A 384 22.62 -21.62 -10.58
C GLU A 384 22.49 -20.32 -9.77
N LEU A 385 21.27 -19.75 -9.69
CA LEU A 385 20.97 -18.60 -8.84
C LEU A 385 21.17 -18.93 -7.35
N LYS A 386 20.71 -20.11 -6.89
CA LYS A 386 20.90 -20.57 -5.51
C LYS A 386 22.37 -20.82 -5.20
N ASN A 387 23.07 -21.58 -6.04
CA ASN A 387 24.47 -21.93 -5.85
C ASN A 387 25.38 -20.69 -5.87
N GLY A 388 25.09 -19.74 -6.76
CA GLY A 388 25.81 -18.47 -6.84
C GLY A 388 25.42 -17.46 -5.76
N ARG A 389 24.51 -17.83 -4.84
CA ARG A 389 24.02 -17.00 -3.74
C ARG A 389 23.34 -15.68 -4.16
N TYR A 390 22.86 -15.61 -5.41
CA TYR A 390 22.12 -14.46 -5.94
C TYR A 390 20.78 -14.24 -5.23
N ILE A 391 20.19 -15.31 -4.69
CA ILE A 391 18.82 -15.32 -4.14
C ILE A 391 18.76 -16.00 -2.77
N THR A 392 19.91 -16.38 -2.20
CA THR A 392 19.99 -17.10 -0.92
C THR A 392 20.35 -16.14 0.21
N GLY A 393 19.94 -16.50 1.42
CA GLY A 393 20.22 -15.72 2.62
C GLY A 393 18.95 -15.29 3.31
N ILE A 394 19.12 -14.72 4.50
CA ILE A 394 18.03 -14.27 5.36
C ILE A 394 17.61 -12.82 5.08
N THR A 395 18.26 -12.13 4.14
CA THR A 395 17.96 -10.73 3.80
C THR A 395 17.15 -10.66 2.50
N PRO A 396 16.21 -9.71 2.38
CA PRO A 396 15.59 -9.34 1.09
C PRO A 396 16.59 -8.83 0.04
N TYR A 397 17.80 -8.49 0.47
CA TYR A 397 18.89 -7.92 -0.33
C TYR A 397 20.11 -8.86 -0.34
N PRO A 398 20.10 -9.96 -1.13
CA PRO A 398 21.23 -10.90 -1.16
C PRO A 398 22.54 -10.20 -1.54
N VAL A 399 23.61 -10.51 -0.82
CA VAL A 399 24.93 -9.88 -1.00
C VAL A 399 25.48 -10.07 -2.42
N HIS A 400 25.11 -11.17 -3.09
CA HIS A 400 25.56 -11.48 -4.44
C HIS A 400 24.51 -11.22 -5.53
N ALA A 401 23.38 -10.60 -5.18
CA ALA A 401 22.41 -10.18 -6.19
C ALA A 401 23.05 -9.12 -7.11
N THR A 402 22.88 -9.27 -8.41
CA THR A 402 23.21 -8.22 -9.38
C THR A 402 22.13 -7.14 -9.34
N ALA A 403 22.36 -6.03 -10.04
CA ALA A 403 21.39 -4.95 -10.14
C ALA A 403 20.05 -5.46 -10.71
N GLU A 404 20.10 -6.29 -11.76
CA GLU A 404 18.94 -6.87 -12.43
C GLU A 404 18.17 -7.81 -11.48
N VAL A 405 18.89 -8.70 -10.78
CA VAL A 405 18.26 -9.60 -9.79
C VAL A 405 17.64 -8.82 -8.65
N GLN A 406 18.33 -7.80 -8.12
CA GLN A 406 17.82 -7.01 -7.00
C GLN A 406 16.62 -6.15 -7.41
N GLN A 407 16.66 -5.53 -8.59
CA GLN A 407 15.52 -4.77 -9.14
C GLN A 407 14.29 -5.66 -9.27
N TRP A 408 14.46 -6.90 -9.77
CA TRP A 408 13.38 -7.86 -9.87
C TRP A 408 12.86 -8.31 -8.50
N LEU A 409 13.75 -8.59 -7.54
CA LEU A 409 13.38 -8.95 -6.17
C LEU A 409 12.65 -7.81 -5.44
N ASN A 410 12.97 -6.55 -5.76
CA ASN A 410 12.33 -5.36 -5.18
C ASN A 410 10.89 -5.18 -5.66
N LEU A 411 10.47 -5.85 -6.74
CA LEU A 411 9.07 -5.84 -7.17
C LEU A 411 8.12 -6.47 -6.14
N ARG A 412 8.63 -7.25 -5.17
CA ARG A 412 7.86 -7.68 -3.99
C ARG A 412 7.27 -6.53 -3.18
N PHE A 413 7.87 -5.34 -3.24
CA PHE A 413 7.36 -4.15 -2.56
C PHE A 413 6.28 -3.42 -3.38
N LYS A 414 6.04 -3.82 -4.64
CA LYS A 414 4.97 -3.28 -5.47
C LYS A 414 3.68 -4.09 -5.24
N PRO A 415 2.58 -3.47 -4.78
CA PRO A 415 1.33 -4.17 -4.47
C PRO A 415 0.82 -5.08 -5.58
N GLU A 416 0.81 -4.60 -6.83
CA GLU A 416 0.38 -5.39 -7.99
C GLU A 416 1.16 -6.71 -8.10
N TYR A 417 2.49 -6.64 -8.18
CA TYR A 417 3.33 -7.83 -8.30
C TYR A 417 3.20 -8.75 -7.09
N ALA A 418 3.13 -8.18 -5.88
CA ALA A 418 3.04 -8.94 -4.64
C ALA A 418 1.72 -9.72 -4.52
N ILE A 419 0.60 -9.10 -4.89
CA ILE A 419 -0.74 -9.69 -4.83
C ILE A 419 -0.90 -10.74 -5.93
N MET A 420 -0.51 -10.41 -7.17
CA MET A 420 -0.62 -11.34 -8.29
C MET A 420 0.26 -12.60 -8.07
N ALA A 421 1.48 -12.42 -7.59
CA ALA A 421 2.35 -13.55 -7.25
C ALA A 421 1.78 -14.40 -6.10
N ALA A 422 1.19 -13.78 -5.06
CA ALA A 422 0.57 -14.50 -3.94
C ALA A 422 -0.56 -15.40 -4.40
N VAL A 423 -1.39 -14.89 -5.29
CA VAL A 423 -2.54 -15.61 -5.80
C VAL A 423 -2.12 -16.76 -6.73
N ASP A 424 -1.18 -16.54 -7.65
CA ASP A 424 -0.64 -17.62 -8.49
C ASP A 424 -0.01 -18.74 -7.65
N TYR A 425 0.79 -18.36 -6.65
CA TYR A 425 1.41 -19.31 -5.73
C TYR A 425 0.37 -20.08 -4.91
N GLY A 426 -0.67 -19.39 -4.43
CA GLY A 426 -1.77 -20.01 -3.70
C GLY A 426 -2.55 -21.03 -4.53
N VAL A 427 -2.91 -20.68 -5.77
CA VAL A 427 -3.61 -21.57 -6.70
C VAL A 427 -2.74 -22.78 -7.05
N GLU A 428 -1.43 -22.60 -7.28
CA GLU A 428 -0.53 -23.72 -7.54
C GLU A 428 -0.39 -24.65 -6.32
N ASN A 429 -0.43 -24.12 -5.10
CA ASN A 429 -0.43 -24.96 -3.90
C ASN A 429 -1.71 -25.80 -3.80
N LEU A 430 -2.87 -25.23 -4.13
CA LEU A 430 -4.13 -25.98 -4.22
C LEU A 430 -4.07 -27.06 -5.31
N ALA A 431 -3.56 -26.72 -6.49
CA ALA A 431 -3.36 -27.68 -7.57
C ALA A 431 -2.38 -28.80 -7.17
N SER A 432 -1.36 -28.47 -6.38
CA SER A 432 -0.41 -29.43 -5.85
C SER A 432 -1.02 -30.36 -4.80
N LEU A 433 -1.89 -29.86 -3.93
CA LEU A 433 -2.68 -30.71 -3.02
C LEU A 433 -3.61 -31.63 -3.81
N LYS A 434 -4.26 -31.14 -4.86
CA LYS A 434 -5.08 -31.97 -5.75
C LYS A 434 -4.26 -33.09 -6.39
N ARG A 435 -3.06 -32.78 -6.92
CA ARG A 435 -2.13 -33.79 -7.46
C ARG A 435 -1.62 -34.77 -6.40
N ALA A 436 -1.61 -34.37 -5.13
CA ALA A 436 -1.30 -35.25 -4.00
C ALA A 436 -2.49 -36.14 -3.56
N GLY A 437 -3.64 -36.04 -4.23
CA GLY A 437 -4.80 -36.91 -4.02
C GLY A 437 -5.89 -36.35 -3.11
N TYR A 438 -5.86 -35.06 -2.76
CA TYR A 438 -6.89 -34.42 -1.94
C TYR A 438 -8.05 -33.86 -2.78
N ASN A 439 -9.28 -33.97 -2.29
CA ASN A 439 -10.47 -33.41 -2.96
C ASN A 439 -10.57 -31.90 -2.74
N ILE A 440 -9.99 -31.12 -3.66
CA ILE A 440 -10.00 -29.65 -3.60
C ILE A 440 -11.20 -29.03 -4.34
N ASP A 441 -11.75 -29.73 -5.35
CA ASP A 441 -12.80 -29.19 -6.22
C ASP A 441 -14.12 -28.97 -5.47
N GLY A 442 -14.40 -29.78 -4.43
CA GLY A 442 -15.57 -29.64 -3.57
C GLY A 442 -15.49 -28.48 -2.56
N LEU A 443 -14.42 -27.71 -2.56
CA LEU A 443 -14.23 -26.58 -1.65
C LEU A 443 -14.78 -25.28 -2.23
N ASN A 444 -15.43 -24.50 -1.36
CA ASN A 444 -15.72 -23.10 -1.67
C ASN A 444 -14.48 -22.22 -1.48
N ASP A 445 -14.55 -20.98 -1.96
CA ASP A 445 -13.38 -20.10 -1.97
C ASP A 445 -12.94 -19.61 -0.58
N ALA A 446 -13.82 -19.61 0.41
CA ALA A 446 -13.43 -19.32 1.79
C ALA A 446 -12.65 -20.49 2.43
N GLU A 447 -13.02 -21.72 2.09
CA GLU A 447 -12.29 -22.92 2.49
C GLU A 447 -10.92 -22.99 1.79
N LYS A 448 -10.87 -22.71 0.48
CA LYS A 448 -9.63 -22.60 -0.28
C LYS A 448 -8.68 -21.56 0.29
N ALA A 449 -9.18 -20.40 0.73
CA ALA A 449 -8.36 -19.35 1.36
C ALA A 449 -7.57 -19.86 2.57
N LYS A 450 -8.19 -20.70 3.41
CA LYS A 450 -7.52 -21.29 4.57
C LYS A 450 -6.44 -22.30 4.18
N LEU A 451 -6.66 -23.09 3.13
CA LEU A 451 -5.64 -24.01 2.60
C LEU A 451 -4.50 -23.28 1.89
N ILE A 452 -4.80 -22.18 1.18
CA ILE A 452 -3.78 -21.29 0.61
C ILE A 452 -2.90 -20.75 1.73
N TYR A 453 -3.49 -20.23 2.81
CA TYR A 453 -2.71 -19.74 3.94
C TYR A 453 -1.89 -20.86 4.60
N LEU A 454 -2.49 -22.04 4.84
CA LEU A 454 -1.78 -23.18 5.44
C LEU A 454 -0.55 -23.59 4.61
N THR A 455 -0.72 -23.73 3.30
CA THR A 455 0.36 -24.14 2.38
C THR A 455 1.38 -23.04 2.15
N HIS A 456 0.98 -21.77 2.21
CA HIS A 456 1.90 -20.63 2.18
C HIS A 456 2.77 -20.62 3.45
N HIS A 457 2.14 -20.73 4.61
CA HIS A 457 2.77 -20.58 5.91
C HIS A 457 3.72 -21.73 6.27
N LEU A 458 3.35 -22.98 5.97
CA LEU A 458 4.20 -24.15 6.23
C LEU A 458 5.09 -24.53 5.04
N GLY A 459 4.72 -24.11 3.84
CA GLY A 459 5.17 -24.77 2.62
C GLY A 459 4.40 -26.07 2.35
N LEU A 460 4.30 -26.45 1.07
CA LEU A 460 3.48 -27.57 0.62
C LEU A 460 3.79 -28.90 1.34
N SER A 461 5.07 -29.23 1.50
CA SER A 461 5.49 -30.51 2.10
C SER A 461 5.04 -30.63 3.56
N ASP A 462 5.32 -29.62 4.37
CA ASP A 462 4.94 -29.60 5.79
C ASP A 462 3.43 -29.44 5.95
N ALA A 463 2.74 -28.75 5.03
CA ALA A 463 1.28 -28.71 4.99
C ALA A 463 0.68 -30.10 4.73
N ILE A 464 1.25 -30.91 3.83
CA ILE A 464 0.80 -32.31 3.62
C ILE A 464 1.00 -33.13 4.89
N HIS A 465 2.14 -32.99 5.58
CA HIS A 465 2.37 -33.67 6.85
C HIS A 465 1.40 -33.20 7.95
N PHE A 466 1.08 -31.91 7.96
CA PHE A 466 0.08 -31.33 8.84
C PHE A 466 -1.31 -31.93 8.59
N ILE A 467 -1.74 -31.96 7.32
CA ILE A 467 -3.04 -32.52 6.92
C ILE A 467 -3.12 -34.00 7.33
N LYS A 468 -2.07 -34.79 7.08
CA LYS A 468 -1.98 -36.22 7.47
C LYS A 468 -1.79 -36.47 8.96
N ASN A 469 -1.65 -35.41 9.77
CA ASN A 469 -1.39 -35.50 11.21
C ASN A 469 -0.16 -36.36 11.55
N ASN A 470 0.94 -36.22 10.79
CA ASN A 470 2.16 -37.03 10.96
C ASN A 470 3.44 -36.20 11.11
N ILE A 471 3.32 -34.94 11.55
CA ILE A 471 4.47 -34.11 11.92
C ILE A 471 5.13 -34.70 13.17
N THR A 472 6.43 -34.97 13.11
CA THR A 472 7.22 -35.45 14.26
C THR A 472 7.30 -34.40 15.38
N GLU A 473 7.41 -34.80 16.64
CA GLU A 473 7.58 -33.89 17.79
C GLU A 473 8.73 -32.88 17.60
N ASP A 474 9.89 -33.30 17.07
CA ASP A 474 11.03 -32.40 16.85
C ASP A 474 10.76 -31.34 15.80
N ASN A 475 10.13 -31.71 14.69
CA ASN A 475 9.74 -30.75 13.65
C ASN A 475 8.62 -29.82 14.16
N ALA A 476 7.62 -30.35 14.87
CA ALA A 476 6.56 -29.54 15.47
C ALA A 476 7.12 -28.55 16.49
N LYS A 477 8.13 -28.95 17.29
CA LYS A 477 8.85 -28.06 18.19
C LYS A 477 9.53 -26.92 17.44
N LYS A 478 10.30 -27.23 16.38
CA LYS A 478 10.98 -26.21 15.56
C LYS A 478 9.99 -25.22 14.95
N LEU A 479 8.91 -25.72 14.34
CA LEU A 479 7.87 -24.89 13.73
C LEU A 479 7.16 -24.03 14.77
N LEU A 480 6.74 -24.60 15.90
CA LEU A 480 6.06 -23.84 16.94
C LEU A 480 6.96 -22.76 17.55
N ILE A 481 8.23 -23.07 17.84
CA ILE A 481 9.20 -22.08 18.35
C ILE A 481 9.38 -20.93 17.37
N ALA A 482 9.48 -21.22 16.07
CA ALA A 482 9.64 -20.19 15.04
C ALA A 482 8.46 -19.20 15.03
N GLN A 483 7.26 -19.66 15.38
CA GLN A 483 6.04 -18.86 15.31
C GLN A 483 5.72 -18.10 16.61
N VAL A 484 5.81 -18.77 17.76
CA VAL A 484 5.39 -18.18 19.05
C VAL A 484 6.55 -17.85 19.99
N GLY A 485 7.78 -18.19 19.61
CA GLY A 485 8.96 -18.09 20.47
C GLY A 485 9.08 -19.25 21.45
N ASP A 486 10.28 -19.43 21.99
CA ASP A 486 10.66 -20.62 22.77
C ASP A 486 9.80 -20.81 24.04
N GLU A 487 9.68 -19.77 24.87
CA GLU A 487 8.91 -19.82 26.12
C GLU A 487 7.43 -20.16 25.89
N SER A 488 6.81 -19.53 24.90
CA SER A 488 5.40 -19.77 24.55
C SER A 488 5.20 -21.17 23.97
N ALA A 489 6.15 -21.66 23.17
CA ALA A 489 6.13 -23.00 22.62
C ALA A 489 6.18 -24.06 23.73
N ILE A 490 7.07 -23.90 24.71
CA ILE A 490 7.19 -24.79 25.88
C ILE A 490 5.87 -24.81 26.68
N SER A 491 5.30 -23.64 26.96
CA SER A 491 4.04 -23.51 27.69
C SER A 491 2.87 -24.20 26.97
N LYS A 492 2.73 -23.95 25.65
CA LYS A 492 1.71 -24.58 24.82
C LYS A 492 1.90 -26.10 24.72
N ALA A 493 3.13 -26.59 24.59
CA ALA A 493 3.43 -28.02 24.56
C ALA A 493 3.03 -28.72 25.86
N LYS A 494 3.35 -28.13 27.02
CA LYS A 494 2.92 -28.65 28.34
C LYS A 494 1.40 -28.71 28.45
N LYS A 495 0.70 -27.64 28.05
CA LYS A 495 -0.77 -27.55 28.12
C LYS A 495 -1.48 -28.58 27.22
N ASN A 496 -0.92 -28.89 26.06
CA ASN A 496 -1.56 -29.75 25.05
C ASN A 496 -1.01 -31.19 25.03
N GLY A 497 -0.06 -31.52 25.91
CA GLY A 497 0.53 -32.87 26.01
C GLY A 497 1.46 -33.22 24.84
N GLY A 498 2.26 -32.26 24.36
CA GLY A 498 3.26 -32.45 23.30
C GLY A 498 3.36 -31.27 22.33
N TYR A 499 4.49 -31.13 21.63
CA TYR A 499 4.67 -30.08 20.63
C TYR A 499 3.84 -30.33 19.39
N MET A 500 3.62 -31.59 18.99
CA MET A 500 2.78 -31.91 17.83
C MET A 500 1.35 -31.40 18.01
N LYS A 501 0.70 -31.74 19.14
CA LYS A 501 -0.65 -31.30 19.47
C LYS A 501 -0.73 -29.79 19.66
N ALA A 502 0.27 -29.20 20.32
CA ALA A 502 0.34 -27.75 20.52
C ALA A 502 0.48 -26.97 19.21
N HIS A 503 1.36 -27.41 18.31
CA HIS A 503 1.55 -26.82 16.99
C HIS A 503 0.28 -26.90 16.16
N ARG A 504 -0.33 -28.09 16.09
CA ARG A 504 -1.59 -28.30 15.37
C ARG A 504 -2.68 -27.38 15.88
N LYS A 505 -2.95 -27.40 17.19
CA LYS A 505 -3.99 -26.57 17.79
C LYS A 505 -3.74 -25.08 17.54
N TRP A 506 -2.52 -24.61 17.78
CA TRP A 506 -2.18 -23.21 17.58
C TRP A 506 -2.40 -22.75 16.14
N LEU A 507 -1.94 -23.53 15.15
CA LEU A 507 -2.06 -23.14 13.75
C LEU A 507 -3.53 -23.16 13.27
N MET A 508 -4.32 -24.14 13.70
CA MET A 508 -5.76 -24.16 13.43
C MET A 508 -6.46 -22.93 14.01
N ASP A 509 -6.27 -22.68 15.30
CA ASP A 509 -6.87 -21.53 15.99
C ASP A 509 -6.42 -20.20 15.34
N TYR A 510 -5.16 -20.11 14.91
CA TYR A 510 -4.63 -18.95 14.23
C TYR A 510 -5.28 -18.73 12.86
N ILE A 511 -5.33 -19.76 12.02
CA ILE A 511 -5.92 -19.64 10.67
C ILE A 511 -7.41 -19.33 10.76
N ASP A 512 -8.13 -20.01 11.66
CA ASP A 512 -9.56 -19.79 11.84
C ASP A 512 -9.89 -18.39 12.38
N GLY A 513 -9.02 -17.83 13.22
CA GLY A 513 -9.18 -16.48 13.75
C GLY A 513 -8.77 -15.36 12.78
N ASN A 514 -7.82 -15.60 11.87
CA ASN A 514 -7.27 -14.56 10.99
C ASN A 514 -7.86 -14.58 9.58
N ILE A 515 -8.22 -15.76 9.04
CA ILE A 515 -8.85 -15.88 7.72
C ILE A 515 -10.36 -15.77 7.86
N ASN A 516 -10.82 -14.54 8.04
CA ASN A 516 -12.24 -14.21 8.13
C ASN A 516 -12.73 -13.52 6.85
N VAL A 517 -13.33 -14.30 5.95
CA VAL A 517 -13.87 -13.79 4.68
C VAL A 517 -15.13 -12.92 4.90
N SER A 518 -15.88 -13.17 5.98
CA SER A 518 -17.15 -12.48 6.24
C SER A 518 -17.00 -10.97 6.42
N THR A 519 -15.84 -10.51 6.92
CA THR A 519 -15.57 -9.08 7.15
C THR A 519 -15.36 -8.28 5.87
N TYR A 520 -15.20 -8.96 4.73
CA TYR A 520 -14.92 -8.35 3.44
C TYR A 520 -16.15 -8.32 2.53
N PHE A 521 -17.32 -8.80 2.98
CA PHE A 521 -18.56 -8.65 2.22
C PHE A 521 -19.23 -7.30 2.49
N CYS A 522 -19.98 -6.77 1.51
CA CYS A 522 -20.77 -5.58 1.74
C CYS A 522 -21.90 -5.87 2.76
N PRO A 523 -22.07 -5.04 3.80
CA PRO A 523 -23.13 -5.24 4.78
C PRO A 523 -24.52 -4.96 4.20
N GLU A 524 -24.62 -4.05 3.23
CA GLU A 524 -25.86 -3.60 2.60
C GLU A 524 -26.47 -4.65 1.63
N LEU A 525 -25.65 -5.58 1.14
CA LEU A 525 -26.09 -6.69 0.29
C LEU A 525 -26.53 -7.88 1.17
N VAL A 526 -27.71 -7.77 1.77
CA VAL A 526 -28.26 -8.78 2.69
C VAL A 526 -28.79 -10.01 1.92
N ASN A 527 -29.18 -9.84 0.65
CA ASN A 527 -29.74 -10.91 -0.19
C ASN A 527 -28.68 -11.66 -1.03
N SER A 528 -27.39 -11.32 -0.95
CA SER A 528 -26.34 -12.09 -1.63
C SER A 528 -26.10 -13.42 -0.91
N GLN A 529 -25.93 -14.52 -1.66
CA GLN A 529 -25.54 -15.81 -1.09
C GLN A 529 -24.08 -15.74 -0.64
N LYS A 530 -23.84 -15.26 0.58
CA LYS A 530 -22.49 -15.14 1.15
C LYS A 530 -21.89 -16.52 1.36
N VAL A 531 -20.63 -16.70 0.93
CA VAL A 531 -19.90 -17.95 1.06
C VAL A 531 -19.72 -18.28 2.54
N LYS A 532 -20.10 -19.50 2.94
CA LYS A 532 -19.93 -19.99 4.31
C LYS A 532 -18.45 -20.28 4.60
N SER A 533 -17.95 -19.76 5.71
CA SER A 533 -16.62 -20.08 6.23
C SER A 533 -16.71 -21.22 7.24
N PHE A 534 -15.85 -22.23 7.11
CA PHE A 534 -15.76 -23.38 8.01
C PHE A 534 -14.39 -23.43 8.67
N GLY A 535 -14.29 -24.05 9.85
CA GLY A 535 -13.01 -24.24 10.55
C GLY A 535 -12.04 -25.13 9.77
N LEU A 536 -10.73 -24.91 9.94
CA LEU A 536 -9.70 -25.63 9.17
C LEU A 536 -9.72 -27.15 9.43
N GLU A 537 -10.08 -27.59 10.65
CA GLU A 537 -10.24 -29.02 10.96
C GLU A 537 -11.37 -29.67 10.12
N PHE A 538 -12.50 -28.97 9.95
CA PHE A 538 -13.60 -29.44 9.10
C PHE A 538 -13.14 -29.55 7.64
N ILE A 539 -12.43 -28.53 7.15
CA ILE A 539 -11.90 -28.52 5.78
C ILE A 539 -10.93 -29.69 5.56
N ILE A 540 -10.04 -29.96 6.52
CA ILE A 540 -9.08 -31.06 6.43
C ILE A 540 -9.77 -32.42 6.35
N ASN A 541 -10.84 -32.63 7.11
CA ASN A 541 -11.63 -33.86 7.01
C ASN A 541 -12.31 -33.96 5.64
N LYS A 542 -12.94 -32.87 5.19
CA LYS A 542 -13.65 -32.79 3.91
C LYS A 542 -12.75 -33.11 2.71
N ILE A 543 -11.49 -32.67 2.69
CA ILE A 543 -10.57 -32.95 1.57
C ILE A 543 -9.97 -34.36 1.58
N GLN A 544 -10.08 -35.08 2.71
CA GLN A 544 -9.58 -36.45 2.88
C GLN A 544 -10.64 -37.52 2.59
N GLU A 545 -11.92 -37.15 2.59
CA GLU A 545 -13.00 -38.02 2.17
C GLU A 545 -12.89 -38.24 0.65
N ILE A 546 -12.34 -39.40 0.28
CA ILE A 546 -12.43 -39.92 -1.09
C ILE A 546 -13.90 -40.26 -1.31
N GLU A 547 -14.53 -39.67 -2.33
CA GLU A 547 -15.83 -40.13 -2.82
C GLU A 547 -15.74 -41.64 -3.05
N LYS A 548 -16.45 -42.41 -2.23
CA LYS A 548 -16.54 -43.87 -2.33
C LYS A 548 -17.38 -44.30 -3.52
#